data_AF-A0A7C1PAR1-F1
#
_entry.id   AF-A0A7C1PAR1-F1
#
_cell.length_a   1.000
_cell.length_b   1.000
_cell.length_c   1.000
_cell.angle_alpha   90.00
_cell.angle_beta   90.00
_cell.angle_gamma   90.00
#
_symmetry.space_group_name_H-M   'P 1'
#
loop_
_entity.id
_entity.type
_entity.pdbx_description
1 polymer ?
#
loop_
_entity_poly.entity_id
_entity_poly.type
_entity_poly.pdbx_seq_one_letter_code
_entity_poly.pdbx_strand_id
1 'polypeptide(L)'
;MVTATRDGYDGDPFIHTSEEVAQAFAVLGLAPSAGADLVDLAYWHLVDEARSTLYGTPAWRARLSELNAARACLSDHLSIWRSSAHRQLDAAPRDARIGWRWRRVATLAPVLAALPPAALLASNQGLAWPERAVAAGAVLLLSMVGALLIARSGRGHPERAMADAGNPYHRLHLHPRASPSLADVVYEHLRRAALQRDDLPALAELERAYAQLRRSTPPTQEPRTGVGHAHQAGAEAEHTAAPPRRRIAPHWLRRLRPSRRRRPSTDMQPAALQRGRGRPWARWLPRPVLRLRWRTAPSRSDAPAPSHTLHPAAAPKRGQRSAGTAAPPVAPAPVSGGEAGRLHVATARPAGVLQVVRGAEGVQSVPLEDGSVYTIGTAAHCQVALPASPGVAAEHARLTVRGGRVRFHHVAEAGASLVNGKPTTWAVLEPGDEIRVGPYVCRYLAEDRPAPNMTLGVRESAPAVHATTSPSVPNGST
;
A
#
# COMPACT_ATOMS: atom_id res chain seq x y z
N MET A 1 -34.55 28.15 -9.80
CA MET A 1 -33.81 28.46 -11.04
C MET A 1 -32.72 29.47 -10.74
N VAL A 2 -31.53 28.97 -10.38
CA VAL A 2 -30.26 29.72 -10.45
C VAL A 2 -29.24 28.69 -10.88
N THR A 3 -28.97 28.64 -12.18
CA THR A 3 -27.94 27.83 -12.80
C THR A 3 -26.60 28.53 -12.57
N ALA A 4 -25.83 28.06 -11.59
CA ALA A 4 -24.45 28.46 -11.43
C ALA A 4 -23.61 27.75 -12.49
N THR A 5 -23.08 28.54 -13.43
CA THR A 5 -22.08 28.18 -14.42
C THR A 5 -20.80 27.70 -13.72
N ARG A 6 -20.38 26.49 -14.07
CA ARG A 6 -19.17 25.83 -13.59
C ARG A 6 -18.06 26.13 -14.58
N ASP A 7 -17.39 27.27 -14.39
CA ASP A 7 -16.24 27.66 -15.21
C ASP A 7 -14.96 26.95 -14.74
N GLY A 8 -14.29 26.36 -15.75
CA GLY A 8 -12.90 25.92 -15.84
C GLY A 8 -12.03 25.92 -14.58
N TYR A 9 -12.03 24.81 -13.86
CA TYR A 9 -10.82 24.31 -13.20
C TYR A 9 -10.26 23.20 -14.08
N ASP A 10 -9.13 23.44 -14.74
CA ASP A 10 -8.34 22.40 -15.39
C ASP A 10 -8.05 21.30 -14.36
N GLY A 11 -8.51 20.09 -14.68
CA GLY A 11 -8.68 19.00 -13.73
C GLY A 11 -7.40 18.65 -12.99
N ASP A 12 -7.45 18.76 -11.67
CA ASP A 12 -6.44 18.19 -10.78
C ASP A 12 -6.45 16.65 -11.03
N PRO A 13 -5.35 16.06 -11.54
CA PRO A 13 -5.37 14.73 -12.16
C PRO A 13 -5.61 13.54 -11.19
N PHE A 14 -6.07 13.80 -9.97
CA PHE A 14 -6.14 12.80 -8.89
C PHE A 14 -7.46 12.77 -8.11
N ILE A 15 -8.49 13.53 -8.50
CA ILE A 15 -9.78 13.46 -7.80
C ILE A 15 -10.67 12.42 -8.47
N HIS A 16 -10.61 11.19 -7.94
CA HIS A 16 -11.60 10.15 -8.26
C HIS A 16 -13.01 10.62 -7.93
N THR A 17 -13.97 10.32 -8.81
CA THR A 17 -15.37 10.63 -8.53
C THR A 17 -15.90 9.76 -7.37
N SER A 18 -16.93 10.23 -6.65
CA SER A 18 -17.55 9.43 -5.58
C SER A 18 -18.09 8.09 -6.10
N GLU A 19 -18.48 8.03 -7.38
CA GLU A 19 -18.95 6.83 -8.05
C GLU A 19 -17.80 5.84 -8.32
N GLU A 20 -16.64 6.33 -8.78
CA GLU A 20 -15.43 5.50 -8.97
C GLU A 20 -14.97 4.87 -7.66
N VAL A 21 -14.98 5.62 -6.56
CA VAL A 21 -14.62 5.12 -5.23
C VAL A 21 -15.62 4.05 -4.77
N ALA A 22 -16.92 4.29 -4.95
CA ALA A 22 -17.95 3.30 -4.62
C ALA A 22 -17.80 2.02 -5.45
N GLN A 23 -17.50 2.15 -6.74
CA GLN A 23 -17.25 1.02 -7.63
C GLN A 23 -16.00 0.24 -7.21
N ALA A 24 -14.93 0.93 -6.79
CA ALA A 24 -13.71 0.29 -6.30
C ALA A 24 -13.95 -0.54 -5.02
N PHE A 25 -14.74 -0.02 -4.08
CA PHE A 25 -15.19 -0.78 -2.90
C PHE A 25 -16.02 -2.02 -3.31
N ALA A 26 -16.95 -1.86 -4.26
CA ALA A 26 -17.77 -2.96 -4.76
C ALA A 26 -16.95 -4.06 -5.45
N VAL A 27 -15.93 -3.70 -6.24
CA VAL A 27 -14.99 -4.64 -6.88
C VAL A 27 -14.24 -5.50 -5.86
N LEU A 28 -13.86 -4.90 -4.73
CA LEU A 28 -13.20 -5.59 -3.62
C LEU A 28 -14.18 -6.29 -2.66
N GLY A 29 -15.49 -6.20 -2.89
CA GLY A 29 -16.50 -6.78 -2.02
C GLY A 29 -16.59 -6.11 -0.65
N LEU A 30 -16.21 -4.84 -0.53
CA LEU A 30 -16.17 -4.09 0.73
C LEU A 30 -17.23 -2.98 0.76
N ALA A 31 -17.70 -2.62 1.95
CA ALA A 31 -18.51 -1.43 2.14
C ALA A 31 -17.62 -0.18 2.19
N PRO A 32 -18.12 1.03 1.85
CA PRO A 32 -17.35 2.28 1.94
C PRO A 32 -16.86 2.62 3.37
N SER A 33 -17.41 1.97 4.38
CA SER A 33 -16.96 2.09 5.78
C SER A 33 -15.71 1.27 6.10
N ALA A 34 -15.21 0.44 5.16
CA ALA A 34 -14.05 -0.40 5.38
C ALA A 34 -12.76 0.42 5.52
N GLY A 35 -11.96 0.07 6.54
CA GLY A 35 -10.63 0.66 6.75
C GLY A 35 -9.61 0.19 5.71
N ALA A 36 -8.50 0.93 5.62
CA ALA A 36 -7.39 0.60 4.71
C ALA A 36 -6.78 -0.79 4.95
N ASP A 37 -6.78 -1.26 6.19
CA ASP A 37 -6.33 -2.61 6.54
C ASP A 37 -7.24 -3.69 5.94
N LEU A 38 -8.56 -3.47 5.94
CA LEU A 38 -9.52 -4.37 5.29
C LEU A 38 -9.40 -4.32 3.77
N VAL A 39 -9.13 -3.15 3.18
CA VAL A 39 -8.88 -2.99 1.74
C VAL A 39 -7.68 -3.83 1.30
N ASP A 40 -6.56 -3.73 2.01
CA ASP A 40 -5.37 -4.53 1.69
C ASP A 40 -5.62 -6.04 1.89
N LEU A 41 -6.29 -6.42 2.98
CA LEU A 41 -6.64 -7.82 3.26
C LEU A 41 -7.53 -8.41 2.16
N ALA A 42 -8.62 -7.72 1.80
CA ALA A 42 -9.56 -8.16 0.77
C ALA A 42 -8.88 -8.27 -0.59
N TYR A 43 -8.06 -7.29 -0.97
CA TYR A 43 -7.30 -7.31 -2.21
C TYR A 43 -6.41 -8.56 -2.29
N TRP A 44 -5.59 -8.84 -1.27
CA TRP A 44 -4.68 -9.98 -1.32
C TRP A 44 -5.41 -11.33 -1.34
N HIS A 45 -6.53 -11.43 -0.61
CA HIS A 45 -7.38 -12.62 -0.66
C HIS A 45 -7.98 -12.85 -2.06
N LEU A 46 -8.55 -11.81 -2.67
CA LEU A 46 -9.13 -11.90 -4.01
C LEU A 46 -8.09 -12.20 -5.10
N VAL A 47 -6.86 -11.68 -4.95
CA VAL A 47 -5.74 -12.01 -5.84
C VAL A 47 -5.34 -13.49 -5.70
N ASP A 48 -5.27 -14.02 -4.48
CA ASP A 48 -4.96 -15.44 -4.25
C ASP A 48 -6.07 -16.36 -4.78
N GLU A 49 -7.34 -15.98 -4.57
CA GLU A 49 -8.50 -16.70 -5.08
C GLU A 49 -8.51 -16.72 -6.62
N ALA A 50 -8.36 -15.56 -7.27
CA ALA A 50 -8.28 -15.47 -8.72
C ALA A 50 -7.04 -16.18 -9.28
N ARG A 51 -5.92 -16.21 -8.55
CA ARG A 51 -4.73 -17.00 -8.94
C ARG A 51 -5.03 -18.50 -8.86
N SER A 52 -5.66 -18.97 -7.79
CA SER A 52 -5.94 -20.40 -7.64
C SER A 52 -6.92 -20.93 -8.71
N THR A 53 -7.82 -20.08 -9.20
CA THR A 53 -8.92 -20.48 -10.09
C THR A 53 -8.67 -20.15 -11.56
N LEU A 54 -8.00 -19.04 -11.87
CA LEU A 54 -7.90 -18.51 -13.24
C LEU A 54 -6.46 -18.48 -13.78
N TYR A 55 -5.45 -18.87 -13.00
CA TYR A 55 -4.05 -18.71 -13.41
C TYR A 55 -3.75 -19.38 -14.76
N GLY A 56 -2.99 -18.67 -15.60
CA GLY A 56 -2.69 -19.06 -16.97
C GLY A 56 -3.75 -18.67 -18.01
N THR A 57 -4.93 -18.20 -17.60
CA THR A 57 -5.98 -17.76 -18.54
C THR A 57 -5.93 -16.25 -18.83
N PRO A 58 -6.49 -15.76 -19.96
CA PRO A 58 -6.71 -14.33 -20.18
C PRO A 58 -7.60 -13.68 -19.10
N ALA A 59 -8.57 -14.43 -18.57
CA ALA A 59 -9.46 -13.98 -17.51
C ALA A 59 -8.71 -13.60 -16.22
N TRP A 60 -7.64 -14.31 -15.89
CA TRP A 60 -6.75 -13.95 -14.76
C TRP A 60 -6.14 -12.56 -14.93
N ARG A 61 -5.62 -12.23 -16.11
CA ARG A 61 -5.02 -10.91 -16.37
C ARG A 61 -6.05 -9.78 -16.26
N ALA A 62 -7.24 -9.99 -16.83
CA ALA A 62 -8.34 -9.03 -16.73
C ALA A 62 -8.76 -8.81 -15.27
N ARG A 63 -8.98 -9.90 -14.52
CA ARG A 63 -9.37 -9.82 -13.11
C ARG A 63 -8.30 -9.16 -12.23
N LEU A 64 -7.03 -9.50 -12.44
CA LEU A 64 -5.92 -8.88 -11.71
C LEU A 64 -5.81 -7.38 -12.02
N SER A 65 -6.00 -6.98 -13.28
CA SER A 65 -6.00 -5.56 -13.67
C SER A 65 -7.13 -4.79 -12.98
N GLU A 66 -8.33 -5.37 -12.93
CA GLU A 66 -9.50 -4.80 -12.24
C GLU A 66 -9.24 -4.61 -10.74
N LEU A 67 -8.71 -5.64 -10.06
CA LEU A 67 -8.37 -5.58 -8.63
C LEU A 67 -7.27 -4.55 -8.35
N ASN A 68 -6.26 -4.44 -9.22
CA ASN A 68 -5.19 -3.45 -9.09
C ASN A 68 -5.73 -2.02 -9.24
N ALA A 69 -6.60 -1.78 -10.21
CA ALA A 69 -7.21 -0.47 -10.44
C ALA A 69 -8.08 -0.05 -9.23
N ALA A 70 -8.90 -0.97 -8.71
CA ALA A 70 -9.71 -0.71 -7.52
C ALA A 70 -8.85 -0.40 -6.29
N ARG A 71 -7.78 -1.16 -6.04
CA ARG A 71 -6.85 -0.89 -4.92
C ARG A 71 -6.15 0.46 -5.07
N ALA A 72 -5.69 0.81 -6.27
CA ALA A 72 -5.03 2.09 -6.53
C ALA A 72 -5.96 3.27 -6.20
N CYS A 73 -7.19 3.26 -6.74
CA CYS A 73 -8.22 4.25 -6.46
C CYS A 73 -8.48 4.42 -4.95
N LEU A 74 -8.62 3.32 -4.21
CA LEU A 74 -8.86 3.37 -2.77
C LEU A 74 -7.62 3.80 -1.97
N SER A 75 -6.42 3.41 -2.39
CA SER A 75 -5.18 3.83 -1.74
C SER A 75 -5.04 5.35 -1.80
N ASP A 76 -5.30 5.95 -2.96
CA ASP A 76 -5.23 7.40 -3.14
C ASP A 76 -6.31 8.08 -2.29
N HIS A 77 -7.54 7.59 -2.33
CA HIS A 77 -8.63 8.11 -1.50
C HIS A 77 -8.31 8.05 0.02
N LEU A 78 -7.86 6.89 0.51
CA LEU A 78 -7.59 6.69 1.93
C LEU A 78 -6.32 7.44 2.40
N SER A 79 -5.37 7.71 1.51
CA SER A 79 -4.21 8.56 1.81
C SER A 79 -4.62 10.00 2.13
N ILE A 80 -5.60 10.55 1.40
CA ILE A 80 -6.15 11.89 1.61
C ILE A 80 -6.85 11.95 2.98
N TRP A 81 -7.62 10.92 3.33
CA TRP A 81 -8.27 10.82 4.63
C TRP A 81 -7.30 10.68 5.80
N ARG A 82 -6.27 9.82 5.67
CA ARG A 82 -5.22 9.69 6.69
C ARG A 82 -4.48 11.01 6.92
N SER A 83 -4.13 11.70 5.83
CA SER A 83 -3.45 13.00 5.90
C SER A 83 -4.34 14.09 6.53
N SER A 84 -5.66 14.01 6.32
CA SER A 84 -6.61 14.95 6.92
C SER A 84 -6.87 14.65 8.40
N ALA A 85 -7.00 13.37 8.77
CA ALA A 85 -7.13 12.91 10.15
C ALA A 85 -5.87 13.22 10.98
N HIS A 86 -4.67 13.02 10.43
CA HIS A 86 -3.43 13.42 11.10
C HIS A 86 -3.29 14.94 11.22
N ARG A 87 -3.62 15.73 10.18
CA ARG A 87 -3.66 17.20 10.31
C ARG A 87 -4.67 17.68 11.36
N GLN A 88 -5.81 17.01 11.51
CA GLN A 88 -6.76 17.30 12.59
C GLN A 88 -6.25 16.89 13.98
N LEU A 89 -5.56 15.76 14.10
CA LEU A 89 -4.96 15.30 15.35
C LEU A 89 -3.74 16.17 15.76
N ASP A 90 -2.98 16.69 14.81
CA ASP A 90 -1.87 17.64 15.07
C ASP A 90 -2.35 19.07 15.33
N ALA A 91 -3.51 19.46 14.78
CA ALA A 91 -4.19 20.71 15.11
C ALA A 91 -4.95 20.65 16.44
N ALA A 92 -5.11 19.46 17.04
CA ALA A 92 -5.61 19.34 18.40
C ALA A 92 -4.49 19.80 19.37
N PRO A 93 -4.77 20.71 20.33
CA PRO A 93 -3.74 21.30 21.16
C PRO A 93 -2.97 20.22 21.94
N ARG A 94 -1.65 20.16 21.76
CA ARG A 94 -0.69 19.19 22.35
C ARG A 94 -0.52 19.27 23.87
N ASP A 95 -1.46 19.86 24.60
CA ASP A 95 -1.44 19.87 26.05
C ASP A 95 -2.36 18.79 26.62
N ALA A 96 -1.77 17.69 27.09
CA ALA A 96 -2.46 16.65 27.87
C ALA A 96 -3.14 17.20 29.14
N ARG A 97 -2.80 18.42 29.59
CA ARG A 97 -3.49 19.14 30.68
C ARG A 97 -4.83 19.74 30.26
N ILE A 98 -5.02 20.02 28.97
CA ILE A 98 -6.27 20.58 28.42
C ILE A 98 -7.31 19.47 28.25
N GLY A 99 -6.91 18.25 27.87
CA GLY A 99 -7.82 17.10 27.77
C GLY A 99 -8.53 16.74 29.08
N TRP A 100 -7.85 16.87 30.24
CA TRP A 100 -8.47 16.65 31.55
C TRP A 100 -9.47 17.76 31.92
N ARG A 101 -9.22 19.00 31.48
CA ARG A 101 -10.16 20.13 31.63
C ARG A 101 -11.37 19.98 30.72
N TRP A 102 -11.21 19.54 29.47
CA TRP A 102 -12.34 19.29 28.56
C TRP A 102 -13.20 18.11 28.97
N ARG A 103 -12.63 17.06 29.57
CA ARG A 103 -13.41 15.96 30.14
C ARG A 103 -14.31 16.44 31.27
N ARG A 104 -13.81 17.33 32.14
CA ARG A 104 -14.61 18.00 33.18
C ARG A 104 -15.69 18.92 32.59
N VAL A 105 -15.37 19.70 31.56
CA VAL A 105 -16.35 20.56 30.88
C VAL A 105 -17.44 19.72 30.20
N ALA A 106 -17.09 18.61 29.54
CA ALA A 106 -18.06 17.72 28.90
C ALA A 106 -18.97 17.00 29.91
N THR A 107 -18.46 16.63 31.09
CA THR A 107 -19.29 16.06 32.17
C THR A 107 -20.17 17.11 32.85
N LEU A 108 -19.75 18.38 32.88
CA LEU A 108 -20.52 19.48 33.48
C LEU A 108 -21.50 20.12 32.48
N ALA A 109 -21.29 19.97 31.17
CA ALA A 109 -22.14 20.53 30.12
C ALA A 109 -23.64 20.17 30.26
N PRO A 110 -24.04 18.90 30.51
CA PRO A 110 -25.47 18.59 30.70
C PRO A 110 -26.02 19.19 32.00
N VAL A 111 -25.20 19.30 33.06
CA VAL A 111 -25.60 19.92 34.33
C VAL A 111 -25.77 21.44 34.17
N LEU A 112 -24.88 22.08 33.41
CA LEU A 112 -24.96 23.51 33.08
C LEU A 112 -26.09 23.83 32.10
N ALA A 113 -26.39 22.93 31.15
CA ALA A 113 -27.49 23.08 30.21
C ALA A 113 -28.87 22.84 30.87
N ALA A 114 -28.93 22.08 31.97
CA ALA A 114 -30.13 21.86 32.75
C ALA A 114 -30.42 22.98 33.76
N LEU A 115 -29.48 23.91 33.98
CA LEU A 115 -29.72 25.06 34.84
C LEU A 115 -30.60 26.09 34.11
N PRO A 116 -31.70 26.56 34.72
CA PRO A 116 -32.52 27.59 34.12
C PRO A 116 -31.69 28.88 33.95
N PRO A 117 -31.86 29.64 32.84
CA PRO A 117 -31.07 30.84 32.56
C PRO A 117 -31.07 31.86 33.72
N ALA A 118 -32.17 31.90 34.49
CA ALA A 118 -32.31 32.75 35.67
C ALA A 118 -31.32 32.41 36.80
N ALA A 119 -30.93 31.14 36.97
CA ALA A 119 -29.99 30.72 38.01
C ALA A 119 -28.53 31.13 37.70
N LEU A 120 -28.15 31.15 36.42
CA LEU A 120 -26.84 31.63 35.96
C LEU A 120 -26.71 33.15 36.06
N LEU A 121 -27.81 33.89 35.93
CA LEU A 121 -27.84 35.35 36.12
C LEU A 121 -27.84 35.73 37.61
N ALA A 122 -28.46 34.92 38.48
CA ALA A 122 -28.50 35.16 39.92
C ALA A 122 -27.15 34.98 40.62
N SER A 123 -26.25 34.12 40.12
CA SER A 123 -24.93 33.87 40.76
C SER A 123 -23.86 34.92 40.43
N ASN A 124 -24.16 35.94 39.62
CA ASN A 124 -23.20 36.93 39.12
C ASN A 124 -23.39 38.35 39.68
N GLN A 125 -24.14 38.49 40.78
CA GLN A 125 -24.50 39.79 41.34
C GLN A 125 -23.31 40.63 41.84
N GLY A 126 -22.12 40.05 42.00
CA GLY A 126 -20.89 40.76 42.43
C GLY A 126 -19.93 41.23 41.33
N LEU A 127 -20.10 40.85 40.06
CA LEU A 127 -19.16 41.23 38.99
C LEU A 127 -19.50 42.59 38.36
N ALA A 128 -18.48 43.36 38.03
CA ALA A 128 -18.61 44.62 37.31
C ALA A 128 -19.15 44.41 35.89
N TRP A 129 -19.89 45.39 35.35
CA TRP A 129 -20.54 45.33 34.03
C TRP A 129 -19.67 44.80 32.86
N PRO A 130 -18.38 45.19 32.71
CA PRO A 130 -17.55 44.66 31.62
C PRO A 130 -17.28 43.16 31.73
N GLU A 131 -17.18 42.62 32.95
CA GLU A 131 -16.89 41.19 33.17
C GLU A 131 -18.12 40.32 32.90
N ARG A 132 -19.33 40.85 33.13
CA ARG A 132 -20.60 40.18 32.79
C ARG A 132 -20.76 39.99 31.28
N ALA A 133 -20.38 41.00 30.49
CA ALA A 133 -20.45 40.94 29.03
C ALA A 133 -19.49 39.88 28.45
N VAL A 134 -18.28 39.77 29.00
CA VAL A 134 -17.29 38.77 28.58
C VAL A 134 -17.76 37.35 28.93
N ALA A 135 -18.32 37.15 30.12
CA ALA A 135 -18.86 35.85 30.53
C ALA A 135 -20.04 35.42 29.65
N ALA A 136 -20.98 36.32 29.35
CA ALA A 136 -22.11 36.04 28.46
C ALA A 136 -21.65 35.69 27.02
N GLY A 137 -20.66 36.41 26.49
CA GLY A 137 -20.07 36.13 25.19
C GLY A 137 -19.37 34.77 25.12
N ALA A 138 -18.65 34.39 26.19
CA ALA A 138 -17.98 33.09 26.26
C ALA A 138 -18.97 31.91 26.27
N VAL A 139 -20.10 32.03 26.98
CA VAL A 139 -21.14 31.01 27.01
C VAL A 139 -21.80 30.86 25.64
N LEU A 140 -22.16 31.97 24.99
CA LEU A 140 -22.71 31.96 23.62
C LEU A 140 -21.75 31.32 22.61
N LEU A 141 -20.46 31.62 22.70
CA LEU A 141 -19.44 31.09 21.81
C LEU A 141 -19.21 29.59 22.05
N LEU A 142 -19.20 29.13 23.31
CA LEU A 142 -19.15 27.71 23.65
C LEU A 142 -20.41 26.96 23.17
N SER A 143 -21.60 27.55 23.29
CA SER A 143 -22.84 26.98 22.76
C SER A 143 -22.84 26.91 21.23
N MET A 144 -22.36 27.94 20.53
CA MET A 144 -22.22 27.91 19.06
C MET A 144 -21.20 26.88 18.60
N VAL A 145 -20.04 26.77 19.26
CA VAL A 145 -19.03 25.76 18.94
C VAL A 145 -19.59 24.35 19.21
N GLY A 146 -20.32 24.15 20.31
CA GLY A 146 -21.02 22.90 20.60
C GLY A 146 -22.05 22.54 19.52
N ALA A 147 -22.90 23.49 19.13
CA ALA A 147 -23.89 23.29 18.07
C ALA A 147 -23.25 23.01 16.71
N LEU A 148 -22.14 23.69 16.37
CA LEU A 148 -21.41 23.48 15.12
C LEU A 148 -20.71 22.12 15.09
N LEU A 149 -20.17 21.66 16.23
CA LEU A 149 -19.57 20.32 16.35
C LEU A 149 -20.63 19.22 16.24
N ILE A 150 -21.79 19.38 16.88
CA ILE A 150 -22.93 18.46 16.77
C ILE A 150 -23.47 18.41 15.34
N ALA A 151 -23.64 19.57 14.69
CA ALA A 151 -24.09 19.66 13.30
C ALA A 151 -23.07 19.07 12.31
N ARG A 152 -21.77 19.14 12.61
CA ARG A 152 -20.70 18.57 11.79
C ARG A 152 -20.53 17.07 12.02
N SER A 153 -20.78 16.56 13.22
CA SER A 153 -20.86 15.12 13.49
C SER A 153 -22.15 14.48 12.96
N GLY A 154 -23.21 15.27 12.78
CA GLY A 154 -24.55 14.82 12.38
C GLY A 154 -24.83 14.75 10.87
N ARG A 155 -23.87 15.05 9.99
CA ARG A 155 -24.05 14.90 8.53
C ARG A 155 -23.90 13.46 8.00
N GLY A 156 -23.93 12.46 8.88
CA GLY A 156 -24.36 11.12 8.51
C GLY A 156 -25.84 10.99 8.86
N HIS A 157 -26.73 10.82 7.86
CA HIS A 157 -28.16 10.63 8.05
C HIS A 157 -28.45 9.60 9.17
N PRO A 158 -28.95 10.00 10.36
CA PRO A 158 -29.22 9.07 11.46
C PRO A 158 -30.33 8.07 11.12
N GLU A 159 -31.25 8.43 10.23
CA GLU A 159 -32.32 7.53 9.73
C GLU A 159 -31.78 6.38 8.85
N ARG A 160 -30.69 6.59 8.10
CA ARG A 160 -30.02 5.49 7.38
C ARG A 160 -29.19 4.62 8.34
N ALA A 161 -28.57 5.23 9.35
CA ALA A 161 -27.81 4.50 10.37
C ALA A 161 -28.68 3.60 11.27
N MET A 162 -29.94 3.98 11.55
CA MET A 162 -30.88 3.13 12.32
C MET A 162 -31.53 2.04 11.47
N ALA A 163 -31.83 2.27 10.19
CA ALA A 163 -32.39 1.24 9.31
C ALA A 163 -31.36 0.15 8.92
N ASP A 164 -30.06 0.49 8.86
CA ASP A 164 -28.98 -0.46 8.53
C ASP A 164 -28.38 -1.21 9.73
N ALA A 165 -28.78 -0.89 10.97
CA ALA A 165 -28.17 -1.45 12.18
C ALA A 165 -28.29 -2.98 12.28
N GLY A 166 -29.28 -3.57 11.58
CA GLY A 166 -29.51 -5.01 11.50
C GLY A 166 -28.90 -5.71 10.29
N ASN A 167 -28.30 -4.98 9.33
CA ASN A 167 -27.72 -5.60 8.15
C ASN A 167 -26.32 -6.17 8.49
N PRO A 168 -26.11 -7.50 8.42
CA PRO A 168 -24.84 -8.11 8.80
C PRO A 168 -23.66 -7.66 7.91
N TYR A 169 -23.92 -7.26 6.66
CA TYR A 169 -22.90 -6.78 5.74
C TYR A 169 -22.29 -5.45 6.21
N HIS A 170 -23.11 -4.52 6.70
CA HIS A 170 -22.63 -3.23 7.22
C HIS A 170 -21.75 -3.41 8.46
N ARG A 171 -22.11 -4.32 9.36
CA ARG A 171 -21.33 -4.63 10.57
C ARG A 171 -19.99 -5.29 10.28
N LEU A 172 -19.90 -6.05 9.19
CA LEU A 172 -18.65 -6.68 8.74
C LEU A 172 -17.88 -5.82 7.73
N HIS A 173 -18.34 -4.61 7.41
CA HIS A 173 -17.77 -3.75 6.37
C HIS A 173 -17.70 -4.42 4.99
N LEU A 174 -18.65 -5.28 4.67
CA LEU A 174 -18.74 -6.02 3.42
C LEU A 174 -19.77 -5.41 2.48
N HIS A 175 -19.52 -5.52 1.18
CA HIS A 175 -20.53 -5.26 0.17
C HIS A 175 -21.52 -6.44 0.12
N PRO A 176 -22.82 -6.26 -0.19
CA PRO A 176 -23.78 -7.37 -0.32
C PRO A 176 -23.39 -8.44 -1.34
N ARG A 177 -22.53 -8.10 -2.31
CA ARG A 177 -21.98 -9.02 -3.33
C ARG A 177 -20.66 -9.69 -2.91
N ALA A 178 -20.19 -9.50 -1.68
CA ALA A 178 -18.98 -10.14 -1.18
C ALA A 178 -19.09 -11.67 -1.27
N SER A 179 -18.03 -12.33 -1.71
CA SER A 179 -17.99 -13.79 -1.72
C SER A 179 -18.00 -14.34 -0.28
N PRO A 180 -18.54 -15.55 -0.05
CA PRO A 180 -18.50 -16.18 1.27
C PRO A 180 -17.07 -16.38 1.79
N SER A 181 -16.11 -16.68 0.89
CA SER A 181 -14.69 -16.79 1.22
C SER A 181 -14.11 -15.48 1.78
N LEU A 182 -14.44 -14.35 1.16
CA LEU A 182 -14.00 -13.04 1.62
C LEU A 182 -14.63 -12.68 2.98
N ALA A 183 -15.92 -13.00 3.17
CA ALA A 183 -16.60 -12.76 4.43
C ALA A 183 -15.93 -13.47 5.61
N ASP A 184 -15.51 -14.72 5.41
CA ASP A 184 -14.78 -15.51 6.41
C ASP A 184 -13.46 -14.85 6.81
N VAL A 185 -12.71 -14.36 5.82
CA VAL A 185 -11.40 -13.72 6.01
C VAL A 185 -11.53 -12.39 6.76
N VAL A 186 -12.49 -11.56 6.34
CA VAL A 186 -12.75 -10.26 6.98
C VAL A 186 -13.22 -10.46 8.43
N TYR A 187 -14.14 -11.40 8.67
CA TYR A 187 -14.60 -11.74 10.02
C TYR A 187 -13.43 -12.17 10.93
N GLU A 188 -12.58 -13.10 10.48
CA GLU A 188 -11.45 -13.56 11.30
C GLU A 188 -10.44 -12.44 11.63
N HIS A 189 -10.23 -11.50 10.70
CA HIS A 189 -9.39 -10.32 10.95
C HIS A 189 -10.02 -9.39 11.98
N LEU A 190 -11.29 -9.02 11.80
CA LEU A 190 -12.03 -8.16 12.73
C LEU A 190 -12.13 -8.78 14.13
N ARG A 191 -12.38 -10.08 14.21
CA ARG A 191 -12.39 -10.85 15.47
C ARG A 191 -11.06 -10.78 16.20
N ARG A 192 -9.94 -10.96 15.49
CA ARG A 192 -8.59 -10.81 16.09
C ARG A 192 -8.34 -9.39 16.57
N ALA A 193 -8.73 -8.38 15.79
CA ALA A 193 -8.57 -6.99 16.16
C ALA A 193 -9.37 -6.63 17.42
N ALA A 194 -10.62 -7.11 17.53
CA ALA A 194 -11.45 -6.92 18.73
C ALA A 194 -10.84 -7.59 19.97
N LEU A 195 -10.38 -8.85 19.83
CA LEU A 195 -9.70 -9.57 20.92
C LEU A 195 -8.40 -8.89 21.36
N GLN A 196 -7.62 -8.33 20.43
CA GLN A 196 -6.39 -7.60 20.76
C GLN A 196 -6.65 -6.31 21.54
N ARG A 197 -7.82 -5.70 21.35
CA ARG A 197 -8.26 -4.48 22.05
C ARG A 197 -9.03 -4.75 23.34
N ASP A 198 -9.31 -6.03 23.64
CA ASP A 198 -10.19 -6.47 24.72
C ASP A 198 -11.62 -5.88 24.62
N ASP A 199 -12.11 -5.69 23.39
CA ASP A 199 -13.43 -5.11 23.09
C ASP A 199 -14.49 -6.22 22.95
N LEU A 200 -14.88 -6.80 24.08
CA LEU A 200 -15.86 -7.89 24.15
C LEU A 200 -17.24 -7.53 23.55
N PRO A 201 -17.80 -6.32 23.77
CA PRO A 201 -19.07 -5.93 23.14
C PRO A 201 -18.99 -5.92 21.60
N ALA A 202 -17.92 -5.35 21.02
CA ALA A 202 -17.73 -5.35 19.58
C ALA A 202 -17.58 -6.77 19.03
N LEU A 203 -16.85 -7.64 19.74
CA LEU A 203 -16.72 -9.05 19.37
C LEU A 203 -18.08 -9.76 19.33
N ALA A 204 -18.92 -9.58 20.35
CA ALA A 204 -20.25 -10.19 20.38
C ALA A 204 -21.19 -9.67 19.28
N GLU A 205 -21.04 -8.42 18.85
CA GLU A 205 -21.74 -7.88 17.68
C GLU A 205 -21.25 -8.50 16.38
N LEU A 206 -19.93 -8.63 16.20
CA LEU A 206 -19.32 -9.26 15.03
C LEU A 206 -19.74 -10.73 14.90
N GLU A 207 -19.74 -11.49 16.00
CA GLU A 207 -20.15 -12.90 16.02
C GLU A 207 -21.63 -13.06 15.64
N ARG A 208 -22.51 -12.18 16.12
CA ARG A 208 -23.93 -12.18 15.74
C ARG A 208 -24.12 -11.86 14.26
N ALA A 209 -23.46 -10.83 13.75
CA ALA A 209 -23.54 -10.44 12.34
C ALA A 209 -23.04 -11.55 11.42
N TYR A 210 -21.90 -12.16 11.73
CA TYR A 210 -21.35 -13.27 10.95
C TYR A 210 -22.22 -14.54 11.01
N ALA A 211 -22.80 -14.85 12.18
CA ALA A 211 -23.75 -15.96 12.30
C ALA A 211 -25.05 -15.72 11.53
N GLN A 212 -25.51 -14.48 11.40
CA GLN A 212 -26.64 -14.12 10.54
C GLN A 212 -26.27 -14.29 9.06
N LEU A 213 -25.12 -13.78 8.64
CA LEU A 213 -24.63 -13.88 7.26
C LEU A 213 -24.46 -15.35 6.81
N ARG A 214 -23.91 -16.21 7.68
CA ARG A 214 -23.75 -17.65 7.42
C ARG A 214 -25.09 -18.39 7.31
N ARG A 215 -26.13 -17.94 8.01
CA ARG A 215 -27.48 -18.51 7.92
C ARG A 215 -28.22 -18.07 6.67
N SER A 216 -28.01 -16.82 6.22
CA SER A 216 -28.65 -16.29 5.00
C SER A 216 -28.00 -16.78 3.71
N THR A 217 -26.74 -17.20 3.76
CA THR A 217 -26.03 -17.73 2.60
C THR A 217 -26.40 -19.21 2.43
N PRO A 218 -27.13 -19.62 1.37
CA PRO A 218 -27.40 -21.02 1.13
C PRO A 218 -26.06 -21.78 1.03
N PRO A 219 -25.94 -23.00 1.57
CA PRO A 219 -24.72 -23.77 1.43
C PRO A 219 -24.43 -23.89 -0.06
N THR A 220 -23.33 -23.30 -0.52
CA THR A 220 -22.84 -23.50 -1.88
C THR A 220 -22.72 -25.01 -2.04
N GLN A 221 -23.61 -25.61 -2.83
CA GLN A 221 -23.47 -27.00 -3.19
C GLN A 221 -22.16 -27.06 -3.95
N GLU A 222 -21.08 -27.49 -3.29
CA GLU A 222 -19.84 -27.85 -3.97
C GLU A 222 -20.29 -28.75 -5.12
N PRO A 223 -19.96 -28.40 -6.38
CA PRO A 223 -20.38 -29.21 -7.51
C PRO A 223 -19.91 -30.62 -7.20
N ARG A 224 -20.85 -31.51 -6.89
CA ARG A 224 -20.57 -32.93 -6.75
C ARG A 224 -19.95 -33.29 -8.08
N THR A 225 -18.64 -33.41 -8.11
CA THR A 225 -17.90 -33.97 -9.23
C THR A 225 -18.32 -35.42 -9.27
N GLY A 226 -19.51 -35.67 -9.81
CA GLY A 226 -20.01 -36.96 -10.23
C GLY A 226 -19.20 -37.36 -11.44
N VAL A 227 -17.91 -37.62 -11.24
CA VAL A 227 -17.21 -38.59 -12.07
C VAL A 227 -17.80 -39.92 -11.62
N GLY A 228 -18.89 -40.30 -12.28
CA GLY A 228 -19.52 -41.60 -12.10
C GLY A 228 -18.49 -42.67 -12.46
N HIS A 229 -17.99 -43.38 -11.44
CA HIS A 229 -17.49 -44.73 -11.61
C HIS A 229 -18.67 -45.65 -11.93
N ALA A 230 -19.15 -45.59 -13.18
CA ALA A 230 -19.98 -46.63 -13.75
C ALA A 230 -19.06 -47.69 -14.36
N HIS A 231 -18.55 -48.60 -13.52
CA HIS A 231 -18.15 -49.97 -13.84
C HIS A 231 -17.42 -50.59 -12.64
N GLN A 232 -18.16 -51.27 -11.75
CA GLN A 232 -17.75 -52.55 -11.15
C GLN A 232 -18.88 -53.06 -10.24
N ALA A 233 -19.76 -53.86 -10.84
CA ALA A 233 -20.51 -54.85 -10.10
C ALA A 233 -19.62 -56.10 -10.02
N GLY A 234 -19.42 -56.61 -8.81
CA GLY A 234 -18.83 -57.92 -8.57
C GLY A 234 -17.60 -57.92 -7.67
N ALA A 235 -17.84 -58.30 -6.40
CA ALA A 235 -16.97 -59.03 -5.48
C ALA A 235 -16.93 -58.39 -4.09
N GLU A 236 -17.52 -59.12 -3.16
CA GLU A 236 -17.43 -58.98 -1.71
C GLU A 236 -15.96 -59.01 -1.25
N ALA A 237 -15.61 -58.14 -0.29
CA ALA A 237 -14.92 -58.49 0.95
C ALA A 237 -14.35 -57.22 1.64
N GLU A 238 -14.70 -57.10 2.92
CA GLU A 238 -13.97 -56.46 4.03
C GLU A 238 -12.83 -55.49 3.67
N HIS A 239 -12.99 -54.19 3.98
CA HIS A 239 -11.87 -53.34 4.40
C HIS A 239 -12.31 -52.06 5.14
N THR A 240 -12.00 -52.05 6.44
CA THR A 240 -11.36 -50.98 7.24
C THR A 240 -11.76 -49.53 6.99
N ALA A 241 -12.43 -48.94 7.99
CA ALA A 241 -12.79 -47.53 8.07
C ALA A 241 -11.57 -46.59 7.96
N ALA A 242 -11.54 -45.79 6.89
CA ALA A 242 -10.58 -44.71 6.73
C ALA A 242 -10.99 -43.46 7.55
N PRO A 243 -10.04 -42.79 8.24
CA PRO A 243 -10.37 -41.61 9.05
C PRO A 243 -10.68 -40.39 8.16
N PRO A 244 -11.49 -39.43 8.66
CA PRO A 244 -11.89 -38.26 7.89
C PRO A 244 -10.69 -37.38 7.53
N ARG A 245 -10.62 -36.97 6.25
CA ARG A 245 -9.63 -36.04 5.73
C ARG A 245 -9.72 -34.69 6.47
N ARG A 246 -8.65 -34.31 7.18
CA ARG A 246 -8.51 -32.98 7.79
C ARG A 246 -8.44 -31.90 6.70
N ARG A 247 -9.35 -30.93 6.74
CA ARG A 247 -9.24 -29.68 5.95
C ARG A 247 -7.94 -28.96 6.30
N ILE A 248 -7.07 -28.76 5.30
CA ILE A 248 -5.82 -28.01 5.42
C ILE A 248 -6.19 -26.51 5.36
N ALA A 249 -5.93 -25.76 6.44
CA ALA A 249 -6.11 -24.32 6.44
C ALA A 249 -5.20 -23.66 5.38
N PRO A 250 -5.67 -22.61 4.66
CA PRO A 250 -4.87 -21.95 3.63
C PRO A 250 -3.53 -21.44 4.19
N HIS A 251 -2.48 -21.57 3.39
CA HIS A 251 -1.08 -21.41 3.79
C HIS A 251 -0.75 -20.02 4.40
N TRP A 252 -1.49 -18.96 4.03
CA TRP A 252 -1.30 -17.62 4.59
C TRP A 252 -1.84 -17.48 6.02
N LEU A 253 -2.84 -18.28 6.42
CA LEU A 253 -3.41 -18.27 7.78
C LEU A 253 -2.47 -18.89 8.84
N ARG A 254 -1.48 -19.69 8.42
CA ARG A 254 -0.40 -20.17 9.31
C ARG A 254 0.62 -19.08 9.69
N ARG A 255 0.69 -17.97 8.95
CA ARG A 255 1.67 -16.88 9.16
C ARG A 255 1.35 -15.93 10.32
N LEU A 256 0.23 -16.09 11.01
CA LEU A 256 -0.24 -15.13 12.03
C LEU A 256 -0.47 -15.73 13.43
N ARG A 257 0.09 -16.92 13.73
CA ARG A 257 0.03 -17.48 15.10
C ARG A 257 1.08 -16.80 16.00
N PRO A 258 0.68 -16.12 17.10
CA PRO A 258 1.65 -15.68 18.09
C PRO A 258 2.30 -16.91 18.74
N SER A 259 3.61 -16.88 18.88
CA SER A 259 4.40 -17.92 19.53
C SER A 259 3.92 -18.11 20.97
N ARG A 260 3.49 -19.33 21.30
CA ARG A 260 3.24 -19.74 22.70
C ARG A 260 4.53 -19.50 23.48
N ARG A 261 4.53 -18.49 24.36
CA ARG A 261 5.59 -18.29 25.35
C ARG A 261 5.71 -19.59 26.16
N ARG A 262 6.84 -20.28 26.03
CA ARG A 262 7.22 -21.37 26.93
C ARG A 262 7.31 -20.78 28.34
N ARG A 263 6.56 -21.34 29.29
CA ARG A 263 6.77 -21.10 30.72
C ARG A 263 8.20 -21.58 31.06
N PRO A 264 9.00 -20.82 31.81
CA PRO A 264 10.24 -21.34 32.35
C PRO A 264 9.91 -22.44 33.37
N SER A 265 10.59 -23.57 33.28
CA SER A 265 10.51 -24.64 34.26
C SER A 265 11.09 -24.15 35.58
N THR A 266 10.25 -24.13 36.60
CA THR A 266 10.67 -24.07 38.00
C THR A 266 11.30 -25.41 38.33
N ASP A 267 12.63 -25.46 38.41
CA ASP A 267 13.37 -26.47 39.17
C ASP A 267 14.87 -26.10 39.19
N MET A 268 15.31 -25.46 40.27
CA MET A 268 16.62 -25.68 40.90
C MET A 268 16.63 -25.04 42.29
N GLN A 269 16.68 -25.90 43.30
CA GLN A 269 17.01 -25.57 44.69
C GLN A 269 18.55 -25.51 44.90
N PRO A 270 19.01 -24.93 46.02
CA PRO A 270 20.23 -24.13 46.05
C PRO A 270 21.46 -24.88 46.55
N ALA A 271 22.64 -24.47 46.05
CA ALA A 271 23.93 -24.76 46.67
C ALA A 271 24.56 -23.47 47.20
N ALA A 272 25.09 -23.59 48.40
CA ALA A 272 25.51 -22.53 49.29
C ALA A 272 26.87 -21.91 48.96
N LEU A 273 27.10 -20.73 49.57
CA LEU A 273 28.39 -20.19 50.02
C LEU A 273 29.43 -19.80 48.96
N GLN A 274 29.63 -18.49 48.79
CA GLN A 274 30.83 -17.82 49.35
C GLN A 274 30.72 -16.30 49.31
N ARG A 275 31.01 -15.69 50.46
CA ARG A 275 31.11 -14.25 50.69
C ARG A 275 32.43 -13.74 50.12
N GLY A 276 32.38 -12.76 49.22
CA GLY A 276 33.55 -12.13 48.62
C GLY A 276 33.38 -10.61 48.50
N ARG A 277 33.77 -9.94 49.58
CA ARG A 277 34.10 -8.51 49.78
C ARG A 277 34.01 -7.57 48.56
N GLY A 278 33.19 -6.53 48.73
CA GLY A 278 33.13 -5.39 47.82
C GLY A 278 34.38 -4.51 47.85
N ARG A 279 34.65 -3.87 46.70
CA ARG A 279 35.37 -2.60 46.59
C ARG A 279 34.71 -1.73 45.51
N PRO A 280 34.58 -0.40 45.75
CA PRO A 280 33.81 0.49 44.89
C PRO A 280 34.66 1.05 43.75
N TRP A 281 34.09 1.05 42.54
CA TRP A 281 34.63 1.70 41.36
C TRP A 281 33.69 2.86 40.99
N ALA A 282 34.03 4.07 41.42
CA ALA A 282 33.36 5.29 40.97
C ALA A 282 34.32 6.48 41.07
N ARG A 283 34.97 6.80 39.96
CA ARG A 283 35.52 8.12 39.59
C ARG A 283 35.96 8.01 38.13
N TRP A 284 36.10 9.16 37.47
CA TRP A 284 36.35 9.38 36.04
C TRP A 284 35.10 9.63 35.19
N LEU A 285 34.51 10.80 35.42
CA LEU A 285 33.91 11.60 34.35
C LEU A 285 35.02 12.44 33.69
N PRO A 286 34.98 12.59 32.36
CA PRO A 286 35.35 13.85 31.75
C PRO A 286 34.17 14.41 30.92
N ARG A 287 33.89 15.69 31.17
CA ARG A 287 33.33 16.67 30.21
C ARG A 287 34.46 17.70 29.95
N PRO A 288 34.41 18.61 28.97
CA PRO A 288 33.37 18.91 27.96
C PRO A 288 33.94 19.22 26.54
N VAL A 289 33.06 19.77 25.68
CA VAL A 289 33.31 20.75 24.60
C VAL A 289 33.27 20.19 23.18
N LEU A 290 32.18 20.53 22.45
CA LEU A 290 32.22 21.22 21.16
C LEU A 290 30.82 21.73 20.81
N ARG A 291 30.60 23.04 20.95
CA ARG A 291 29.45 23.76 20.40
C ARG A 291 29.73 24.05 18.94
N LEU A 292 29.04 23.36 18.02
CA LEU A 292 29.00 23.75 16.61
C LEU A 292 27.90 24.78 16.39
N ARG A 293 28.33 26.00 16.04
CA ARG A 293 27.49 27.09 15.51
C ARG A 293 27.04 26.71 14.10
N TRP A 294 25.74 26.64 13.88
CA TRP A 294 25.15 26.61 12.54
C TRP A 294 25.13 28.03 11.98
N ARG A 295 25.80 28.27 10.85
CA ARG A 295 25.63 29.47 10.03
C ARG A 295 24.46 29.22 9.08
N THR A 296 23.47 30.10 9.12
CA THR A 296 22.38 30.19 8.14
C THR A 296 22.90 30.73 6.81
N ALA A 297 22.56 30.06 5.72
CA ALA A 297 22.82 30.53 4.36
C ALA A 297 21.74 31.56 3.94
N PRO A 298 22.09 32.62 3.20
CA PRO A 298 21.12 33.60 2.73
C PRO A 298 20.34 33.09 1.50
N SER A 299 19.03 33.33 1.57
CA SER A 299 18.02 33.23 0.52
C SER A 299 18.42 34.02 -0.73
N ARG A 300 18.46 33.36 -1.89
CA ARG A 300 18.51 34.00 -3.21
C ARG A 300 17.15 33.78 -3.89
N SER A 301 16.27 34.73 -3.66
CA SER A 301 15.18 35.11 -4.56
C SER A 301 15.78 35.85 -5.75
N ASP A 302 15.51 35.40 -6.97
CA ASP A 302 15.36 36.21 -8.20
C ASP A 302 15.35 35.28 -9.42
N ALA A 303 14.15 35.00 -9.94
CA ALA A 303 13.97 34.41 -11.26
C ALA A 303 12.80 35.15 -11.96
N PRO A 304 13.01 35.74 -13.14
CA PRO A 304 12.01 36.50 -13.87
C PRO A 304 11.07 35.60 -14.70
N ALA A 305 9.84 36.07 -14.86
CA ALA A 305 8.74 35.44 -15.60
C ALA A 305 8.99 35.37 -17.12
N PRO A 306 8.57 34.30 -17.81
CA PRO A 306 8.44 34.32 -19.26
C PRO A 306 7.02 34.71 -19.68
N SER A 307 6.92 35.79 -20.45
CA SER A 307 5.75 36.18 -21.23
C SER A 307 5.95 35.67 -22.65
N HIS A 308 5.11 34.78 -23.19
CA HIS A 308 4.87 34.66 -24.63
C HIS A 308 3.51 33.99 -24.91
N THR A 309 2.59 34.80 -25.38
CA THR A 309 1.29 34.43 -25.96
C THR A 309 1.51 33.98 -27.40
N LEU A 310 1.06 32.78 -27.77
CA LEU A 310 0.96 32.33 -29.16
C LEU A 310 -0.47 31.86 -29.45
N HIS A 311 -1.08 32.49 -30.46
CA HIS A 311 -2.34 32.13 -31.09
C HIS A 311 -2.31 30.73 -31.72
N PRO A 312 -3.38 29.92 -31.63
CA PRO A 312 -3.58 28.80 -32.54
C PRO A 312 -4.43 29.19 -33.75
N ALA A 313 -3.98 28.72 -34.90
CA ALA A 313 -4.57 28.89 -36.22
C ALA A 313 -5.70 27.86 -36.51
N ALA A 314 -6.53 28.28 -37.48
CA ALA A 314 -7.78 27.70 -37.96
C ALA A 314 -7.84 26.19 -38.23
N ALA A 315 -8.97 25.59 -37.86
CA ALA A 315 -9.41 24.25 -38.23
C ALA A 315 -10.21 24.25 -39.56
N PRO A 316 -10.03 23.25 -40.45
CA PRO A 316 -10.88 23.10 -41.61
C PRO A 316 -12.13 22.26 -41.32
N LYS A 317 -13.28 22.76 -41.78
CA LYS A 317 -14.60 22.11 -41.82
C LYS A 317 -14.57 20.88 -42.74
N ARG A 318 -15.01 19.72 -42.26
CA ARG A 318 -15.24 18.52 -43.09
C ARG A 318 -16.73 18.21 -43.17
N GLY A 319 -17.25 18.26 -44.40
CA GLY A 319 -18.66 18.17 -44.74
C GLY A 319 -19.24 16.76 -44.73
N GLN A 320 -20.56 16.73 -44.57
CA GLN A 320 -21.48 15.61 -44.70
C GLN A 320 -21.55 15.10 -46.15
N ARG A 321 -21.66 13.77 -46.31
CA ARG A 321 -22.33 13.01 -47.40
C ARG A 321 -22.36 11.54 -46.93
N SER A 322 -23.50 11.01 -46.50
CA SER A 322 -24.59 10.39 -47.29
C SER A 322 -24.23 9.05 -47.93
N ALA A 323 -24.83 8.00 -47.35
CA ALA A 323 -25.41 6.77 -47.90
C ALA A 323 -24.79 6.10 -49.15
N GLY A 324 -24.57 4.78 -49.05
CA GLY A 324 -24.44 3.93 -50.23
C GLY A 324 -23.94 2.50 -49.97
N THR A 325 -24.91 1.57 -49.86
CA THR A 325 -24.88 0.23 -50.47
C THR A 325 -23.93 -0.85 -49.92
N ALA A 326 -24.56 -1.87 -49.35
CA ALA A 326 -23.97 -3.14 -48.94
C ALA A 326 -23.55 -4.00 -50.15
N ALA A 327 -22.37 -4.63 -50.05
CA ALA A 327 -21.88 -5.67 -50.95
C ALA A 327 -21.61 -6.98 -50.15
N PRO A 328 -21.84 -8.16 -50.76
CA PRO A 328 -21.83 -9.47 -50.08
C PRO A 328 -20.41 -10.02 -49.78
N PRO A 329 -20.28 -11.00 -48.88
CA PRO A 329 -18.98 -11.47 -48.39
C PRO A 329 -18.26 -12.35 -49.42
N VAL A 330 -17.01 -11.98 -49.73
CA VAL A 330 -16.06 -12.79 -50.51
C VAL A 330 -15.36 -13.77 -49.56
N ALA A 331 -15.40 -15.06 -49.91
CA ALA A 331 -14.70 -16.12 -49.20
C ALA A 331 -13.17 -15.95 -49.28
N PRO A 332 -12.41 -16.22 -48.19
CA PRO A 332 -10.95 -16.09 -48.22
C PRO A 332 -10.29 -17.25 -48.97
N ALA A 333 -9.39 -16.91 -49.88
CA ALA A 333 -8.50 -17.83 -50.57
C ALA A 333 -7.43 -18.44 -49.61
N PRO A 334 -6.92 -19.64 -49.89
CA PRO A 334 -5.90 -20.29 -49.07
C PRO A 334 -4.55 -19.57 -49.19
N VAL A 335 -4.05 -19.07 -48.06
CA VAL A 335 -2.71 -18.48 -47.95
C VAL A 335 -1.69 -19.61 -47.78
N SER A 336 -0.96 -19.86 -48.87
CA SER A 336 0.20 -20.75 -48.90
C SER A 336 1.38 -20.19 -48.10
N GLY A 337 1.97 -21.07 -47.29
CA GLY A 337 3.37 -21.11 -46.86
C GLY A 337 4.16 -19.80 -46.81
N GLY A 338 4.11 -19.12 -45.66
CA GLY A 338 5.11 -18.13 -45.27
C GLY A 338 5.84 -18.62 -44.02
N GLU A 339 7.17 -18.65 -44.10
CA GLU A 339 8.10 -19.09 -43.07
C GLU A 339 7.66 -18.72 -41.65
N ALA A 340 7.70 -19.72 -40.77
CA ALA A 340 7.55 -19.55 -39.34
C ALA A 340 8.58 -18.52 -38.84
N GLY A 341 8.13 -17.27 -38.72
CA GLY A 341 8.86 -16.20 -38.08
C GLY A 341 9.22 -16.67 -36.67
N ARG A 342 10.50 -17.01 -36.46
CA ARG A 342 11.07 -17.13 -35.13
C ARG A 342 10.78 -15.81 -34.43
N LEU A 343 9.84 -15.83 -33.51
CA LEU A 343 9.71 -14.79 -32.50
C LEU A 343 11.07 -14.70 -31.82
N HIS A 344 11.85 -13.68 -32.19
CA HIS A 344 13.01 -13.29 -31.42
C HIS A 344 12.48 -12.96 -30.02
N VAL A 345 12.65 -13.90 -29.09
CA VAL A 345 12.50 -13.64 -27.67
C VAL A 345 13.47 -12.50 -27.40
N ALA A 346 12.94 -11.29 -27.27
CA ALA A 346 13.72 -10.13 -26.90
C ALA A 346 14.37 -10.49 -25.56
N THR A 347 15.68 -10.77 -25.58
CA THR A 347 16.42 -11.14 -24.40
C THR A 347 16.32 -9.96 -23.44
N ALA A 348 15.69 -10.21 -22.28
CA ALA A 348 15.52 -9.19 -21.26
C ALA A 348 16.90 -8.66 -20.90
N ARG A 349 17.06 -7.33 -20.95
CA ARG A 349 18.35 -6.71 -20.65
C ARG A 349 18.71 -6.94 -19.17
N PRO A 350 19.97 -7.25 -18.86
CA PRO A 350 20.41 -7.31 -17.47
C PRO A 350 20.32 -5.90 -16.85
N ALA A 351 19.82 -5.83 -15.62
CA ALA A 351 19.89 -4.65 -14.76
C ALA A 351 21.20 -4.60 -13.94
N GLY A 352 21.98 -5.67 -13.93
CA GLY A 352 23.27 -5.76 -13.24
C GLY A 352 23.61 -7.17 -12.80
N VAL A 353 24.59 -7.29 -11.92
CA VAL A 353 25.06 -8.58 -11.38
C VAL A 353 25.08 -8.50 -9.85
N LEU A 354 24.57 -9.54 -9.20
CA LEU A 354 24.77 -9.74 -7.77
C LEU A 354 25.96 -10.70 -7.56
N GLN A 355 27.00 -10.23 -6.88
CA GLN A 355 28.21 -11.01 -6.63
C GLN A 355 28.33 -11.38 -5.15
N VAL A 356 28.46 -12.66 -4.84
CA VAL A 356 28.77 -13.13 -3.47
C VAL A 356 30.27 -12.99 -3.26
N VAL A 357 30.68 -11.95 -2.54
CA VAL A 357 32.10 -11.58 -2.36
C VAL A 357 32.74 -12.23 -1.13
N ARG A 358 31.94 -12.64 -0.14
CA ARG A 358 32.43 -13.27 1.10
C ARG A 358 31.50 -14.35 1.61
N GLY A 359 32.08 -15.42 2.15
CA GLY A 359 31.40 -16.47 2.90
C GLY A 359 31.09 -17.75 2.11
N ALA A 360 31.07 -17.68 0.78
CA ALA A 360 30.96 -18.87 -0.08
C ALA A 360 32.36 -19.37 -0.48
N GLU A 361 32.50 -20.66 -0.79
CA GLU A 361 33.75 -21.29 -1.28
C GLU A 361 34.14 -20.86 -2.71
N GLY A 362 33.68 -19.70 -3.15
CA GLY A 362 33.91 -19.17 -4.48
C GLY A 362 33.08 -17.91 -4.71
N VAL A 363 33.49 -17.12 -5.70
CA VAL A 363 32.74 -15.95 -6.13
C VAL A 363 31.58 -16.40 -7.01
N GLN A 364 30.38 -16.42 -6.46
CA GLN A 364 29.15 -16.67 -7.23
C GLN A 364 28.64 -15.33 -7.79
N SER A 365 28.41 -15.28 -9.10
CA SER A 365 27.84 -14.10 -9.77
C SER A 365 26.52 -14.48 -10.42
N VAL A 366 25.46 -13.73 -10.11
CA VAL A 366 24.11 -13.98 -10.63
C VAL A 366 23.65 -12.76 -11.42
N PRO A 367 23.42 -12.88 -12.75
CA PRO A 367 22.88 -11.78 -13.54
C PRO A 367 21.43 -11.50 -13.13
N LEU A 368 21.12 -10.22 -12.94
CA LEU A 368 19.80 -9.73 -12.57
C LEU A 368 19.11 -9.21 -13.83
N GLU A 369 18.03 -9.85 -14.27
CA GLU A 369 17.26 -9.47 -15.45
C GLU A 369 16.08 -8.56 -15.06
N ASP A 370 15.78 -7.57 -15.89
CA ASP A 370 14.64 -6.68 -15.64
C ASP A 370 13.31 -7.44 -15.70
N GLY A 371 12.43 -7.17 -14.73
CA GLY A 371 11.15 -7.86 -14.56
C GLY A 371 11.20 -9.13 -13.71
N SER A 372 12.40 -9.63 -13.38
CA SER A 372 12.60 -10.87 -12.62
C SER A 372 12.62 -10.66 -11.10
N VAL A 373 12.35 -11.74 -10.37
CA VAL A 373 12.42 -11.81 -8.91
C VAL A 373 13.43 -12.89 -8.54
N TYR A 374 14.37 -12.55 -7.67
CA TYR A 374 15.42 -13.46 -7.19
C TYR A 374 15.26 -13.67 -5.70
N THR A 375 15.40 -14.91 -5.23
CA THR A 375 15.43 -15.28 -3.81
C THR A 375 16.86 -15.58 -3.38
N ILE A 376 17.19 -15.14 -2.16
CA ILE A 376 18.47 -15.37 -1.49
C ILE A 376 18.19 -16.16 -0.21
N GLY A 377 18.85 -17.30 -0.01
CA GLY A 377 18.63 -18.14 1.17
C GLY A 377 19.34 -19.49 1.08
N THR A 378 19.13 -20.34 2.08
CA THR A 378 19.78 -21.67 2.16
C THR A 378 19.05 -22.78 1.40
N ALA A 379 17.83 -22.52 0.92
CA ALA A 379 17.07 -23.52 0.19
C ALA A 379 17.60 -23.69 -1.24
N ALA A 380 17.59 -24.93 -1.73
CA ALA A 380 18.09 -25.28 -3.06
C ALA A 380 17.33 -24.60 -4.22
N HIS A 381 16.09 -24.17 -3.99
CA HIS A 381 15.30 -23.44 -4.98
C HIS A 381 15.59 -21.93 -5.01
N CYS A 382 16.48 -21.43 -4.15
CA CYS A 382 16.89 -20.03 -4.20
C CYS A 382 17.80 -19.78 -5.41
N GLN A 383 17.54 -18.69 -6.15
CA GLN A 383 18.42 -18.32 -7.27
C GLN A 383 19.82 -17.93 -6.79
N VAL A 384 19.92 -17.35 -5.60
CA VAL A 384 21.18 -17.12 -4.88
C VAL A 384 21.20 -18.06 -3.67
N ALA A 385 21.55 -19.32 -3.92
CA ALA A 385 21.65 -20.35 -2.90
C ALA A 385 22.93 -20.15 -2.06
N LEU A 386 22.76 -19.85 -0.77
CA LEU A 386 23.84 -19.70 0.19
C LEU A 386 24.02 -21.01 0.98
N PRO A 387 25.25 -21.43 1.32
CA PRO A 387 25.44 -22.57 2.20
C PRO A 387 24.73 -22.39 3.56
N ALA A 388 24.34 -23.51 4.17
CA ALA A 388 23.65 -23.47 5.47
C ALA A 388 24.55 -22.85 6.55
N SER A 389 24.11 -21.74 7.14
CA SER A 389 24.85 -21.01 8.18
C SER A 389 23.92 -20.45 9.25
N PRO A 390 24.39 -20.27 10.50
CA PRO A 390 23.61 -19.63 11.55
C PRO A 390 23.12 -18.23 11.14
N GLY A 391 21.83 -17.97 11.32
CA GLY A 391 21.21 -16.67 11.00
C GLY A 391 20.83 -16.48 9.53
N VAL A 392 21.00 -17.49 8.66
CA VAL A 392 20.48 -17.48 7.28
C VAL A 392 19.28 -18.41 7.18
N ALA A 393 18.17 -17.90 6.65
CA ALA A 393 16.93 -18.65 6.51
C ALA A 393 16.86 -19.38 5.16
N ALA A 394 15.97 -20.37 5.04
CA ALA A 394 15.69 -21.09 3.80
C ALA A 394 15.37 -20.13 2.63
N GLU A 395 14.49 -19.16 2.87
CA GLU A 395 14.31 -17.96 2.05
C GLU A 395 14.58 -16.76 2.97
N HIS A 396 15.72 -16.10 2.81
CA HIS A 396 16.12 -15.02 3.70
C HIS A 396 15.74 -13.63 3.17
N ALA A 397 15.98 -13.39 1.88
CA ALA A 397 15.66 -12.13 1.22
C ALA A 397 15.19 -12.34 -0.22
N ARG A 398 14.58 -11.32 -0.80
CA ARG A 398 14.16 -11.26 -2.20
C ARG A 398 14.67 -9.98 -2.85
N LEU A 399 15.12 -10.10 -4.10
CA LEU A 399 15.40 -8.98 -4.98
C LEU A 399 14.30 -8.91 -6.05
N THR A 400 13.77 -7.72 -6.29
CA THR A 400 12.85 -7.46 -7.41
C THR A 400 13.48 -6.43 -8.33
N VAL A 401 13.61 -6.79 -9.60
CA VAL A 401 14.20 -5.92 -10.62
C VAL A 401 13.07 -5.35 -11.47
N ARG A 402 12.90 -4.03 -11.48
CA ARG A 402 11.89 -3.36 -12.32
C ARG A 402 12.37 -2.01 -12.81
N GLY A 403 12.32 -1.79 -14.13
CA GLY A 403 12.76 -0.54 -14.74
C GLY A 403 14.24 -0.26 -14.49
N GLY A 404 15.07 -1.32 -14.46
CA GLY A 404 16.50 -1.22 -14.16
C GLY A 404 16.82 -0.86 -12.71
N ARG A 405 15.83 -0.80 -11.80
CA ARG A 405 16.04 -0.59 -10.36
C ARG A 405 15.92 -1.91 -9.62
N VAL A 406 16.90 -2.22 -8.79
CA VAL A 406 16.89 -3.42 -7.94
C VAL A 406 16.38 -3.05 -6.56
N ARG A 407 15.31 -3.71 -6.11
CA ARG A 407 14.74 -3.55 -4.77
C ARG A 407 15.06 -4.77 -3.92
N PHE A 408 15.66 -4.54 -2.76
CA PHE A 408 15.89 -5.52 -1.73
C PHE A 408 14.71 -5.58 -0.76
N HIS A 409 14.29 -6.80 -0.39
CA HIS A 409 13.28 -7.08 0.63
C HIS A 409 13.72 -8.24 1.52
N HIS A 410 13.90 -8.00 2.81
CA HIS A 410 14.11 -9.05 3.79
C HIS A 410 12.80 -9.79 4.08
N VAL A 411 12.77 -11.11 3.92
CA VAL A 411 11.53 -11.93 4.06
C VAL A 411 11.60 -12.95 5.20
N ALA A 412 12.76 -13.14 5.83
CA ALA A 412 12.90 -14.06 6.95
C ALA A 412 12.18 -13.54 8.20
N GLU A 413 11.70 -14.45 9.04
CA GLU A 413 11.24 -14.12 10.39
C GLU A 413 12.40 -13.94 11.38
N ALA A 414 13.55 -14.55 11.08
CA ALA A 414 14.72 -14.60 11.95
C ALA A 414 16.00 -14.19 11.22
N GLY A 415 16.90 -13.54 11.96
CA GLY A 415 18.09 -12.89 11.43
C GLY A 415 17.78 -11.49 10.90
N ALA A 416 18.81 -10.67 10.79
CA ALA A 416 18.71 -9.36 10.16
C ALA A 416 19.54 -9.36 8.88
N SER A 417 19.01 -8.76 7.82
CA SER A 417 19.82 -8.37 6.67
C SER A 417 20.31 -6.94 6.85
N LEU A 418 21.58 -6.71 6.52
CA LEU A 418 22.16 -5.37 6.53
C LEU A 418 22.38 -4.92 5.09
N VAL A 419 22.05 -3.68 4.78
CA VAL A 419 22.47 -3.02 3.53
C VAL A 419 23.43 -1.90 3.93
N ASN A 420 24.67 -1.94 3.44
CA ASN A 420 25.74 -1.03 3.83
C ASN A 420 25.90 -0.91 5.35
N GLY A 421 25.87 -2.06 6.05
CA GLY A 421 26.01 -2.16 7.50
C GLY A 421 24.77 -1.75 8.32
N LYS A 422 23.68 -1.30 7.69
CA LYS A 422 22.44 -0.88 8.38
C LYS A 422 21.35 -1.95 8.30
N PRO A 423 20.75 -2.38 9.42
CA PRO A 423 19.62 -3.30 9.40
C PRO A 423 18.47 -2.76 8.56
N THR A 424 18.04 -3.53 7.57
CA THR A 424 17.15 -3.05 6.52
C THR A 424 16.10 -4.10 6.18
N THR A 425 14.82 -3.73 6.25
CA THR A 425 13.73 -4.59 5.75
C THR A 425 13.50 -4.37 4.26
N TRP A 426 13.61 -3.13 3.78
CA TRP A 426 13.44 -2.75 2.38
C TRP A 426 14.47 -1.69 1.98
N ALA A 427 15.08 -1.84 0.80
CA ALA A 427 15.94 -0.82 0.19
C ALA A 427 15.88 -0.86 -1.34
N VAL A 428 16.16 0.26 -1.97
CA VAL A 428 16.56 0.30 -3.38
C VAL A 428 18.08 0.21 -3.39
N LEU A 429 18.64 -0.74 -4.14
CA LEU A 429 20.07 -0.93 -4.21
C LEU A 429 20.67 -0.05 -5.30
N GLU A 430 21.77 0.61 -4.95
CA GLU A 430 22.63 1.32 -5.88
C GLU A 430 23.88 0.49 -6.22
N PRO A 431 24.47 0.67 -7.40
CA PRO A 431 25.70 -0.03 -7.77
C PRO A 431 26.80 0.21 -6.73
N GLY A 432 27.40 -0.87 -6.24
CA GLY A 432 28.39 -0.87 -5.16
C GLY A 432 27.82 -1.24 -3.79
N ASP A 433 26.50 -1.22 -3.61
CA ASP A 433 25.87 -1.56 -2.32
C ASP A 433 26.20 -2.99 -1.87
N GLU A 434 26.47 -3.12 -0.57
CA GLU A 434 26.74 -4.40 0.08
C GLU A 434 25.54 -4.86 0.90
N ILE A 435 25.05 -6.05 0.57
CA ILE A 435 24.01 -6.77 1.29
C ILE A 435 24.67 -7.85 2.13
N ARG A 436 24.52 -7.78 3.45
CA ARG A 436 24.99 -8.81 4.37
C ARG A 436 23.84 -9.66 4.88
N VAL A 437 23.98 -10.97 4.72
CA VAL A 437 23.03 -11.99 5.15
C VAL A 437 23.81 -13.02 5.98
N GLY A 438 23.70 -12.95 7.30
CA GLY A 438 24.51 -13.77 8.21
C GLY A 438 26.02 -13.53 8.00
N PRO A 439 26.80 -14.59 7.70
CA PRO A 439 28.23 -14.47 7.38
C PRO A 439 28.52 -14.06 5.92
N TYR A 440 27.52 -14.06 5.05
CA TYR A 440 27.69 -13.79 3.62
C TYR A 440 27.59 -12.31 3.31
N VAL A 441 28.44 -11.85 2.38
CA VAL A 441 28.37 -10.50 1.82
C VAL A 441 28.15 -10.63 0.32
N CYS A 442 27.08 -10.02 -0.17
CA CYS A 442 26.73 -9.89 -1.58
C CYS A 442 26.91 -8.43 -1.98
N ARG A 443 27.56 -8.15 -3.10
CA ARG A 443 27.69 -6.81 -3.66
C ARG A 443 26.86 -6.70 -4.93
N TYR A 444 26.06 -5.65 -5.05
CA TYR A 444 25.38 -5.34 -6.30
C TYR A 444 26.32 -4.53 -7.21
N LEU A 445 26.51 -5.00 -8.43
CA LEU A 445 27.28 -4.30 -9.47
C LEU A 445 26.31 -3.92 -10.58
N ALA A 446 26.35 -2.66 -11.01
CA ALA A 446 25.74 -2.31 -12.29
C ALA A 446 26.46 -3.10 -13.38
N GLU A 447 25.71 -3.51 -14.40
CA GLU A 447 26.34 -3.85 -15.66
C GLU A 447 27.03 -2.56 -16.12
N ASP A 448 28.34 -2.63 -16.42
CA ASP A 448 29.12 -1.52 -16.96
C ASP A 448 28.55 -1.19 -18.34
N ARG A 449 27.43 -0.47 -18.32
CA ARG A 449 26.86 0.12 -19.50
C ARG A 449 27.76 1.32 -19.78
N PRO A 450 28.52 1.35 -20.90
CA PRO A 450 29.02 2.62 -21.38
C PRO A 450 27.78 3.50 -21.49
N ALA A 451 27.73 4.58 -20.70
CA ALA A 451 26.56 5.45 -20.60
C ALA A 451 26.03 5.65 -22.02
N PRO A 452 24.73 5.35 -22.29
CA PRO A 452 24.20 5.41 -23.64
C PRO A 452 24.56 6.78 -24.14
N ASN A 453 25.50 6.84 -25.09
CA ASN A 453 26.27 8.02 -25.41
C ASN A 453 25.25 9.16 -25.50
N MET A 454 25.14 9.97 -24.44
CA MET A 454 24.36 11.18 -24.46
C MET A 454 25.24 12.05 -25.31
N THR A 455 25.11 11.82 -26.62
CA THR A 455 25.47 12.74 -27.65
C THR A 455 24.57 13.92 -27.31
N LEU A 456 25.03 14.74 -26.36
CA LEU A 456 24.78 16.15 -26.34
C LEU A 456 24.88 16.49 -27.80
N GLY A 457 23.76 16.94 -28.38
CA GLY A 457 23.78 17.57 -29.68
C GLY A 457 24.70 18.76 -29.56
N VAL A 458 26.01 18.52 -29.70
CA VAL A 458 26.91 19.44 -30.33
C VAL A 458 26.27 19.57 -31.69
N ARG A 459 25.46 20.63 -31.83
CA ARG A 459 25.17 21.23 -33.11
C ARG A 459 26.53 21.39 -33.77
N GLU A 460 26.86 20.43 -34.61
CA GLU A 460 27.88 20.57 -35.63
C GLU A 460 27.46 21.81 -36.41
N SER A 461 28.09 22.92 -36.05
CA SER A 461 27.90 24.19 -36.74
C SER A 461 28.42 23.93 -38.14
N ALA A 462 27.50 23.95 -39.09
CA ALA A 462 27.79 23.74 -40.50
C ALA A 462 29.00 24.58 -40.93
N PRO A 463 29.96 24.01 -41.68
CA PRO A 463 30.98 24.82 -42.32
C PRO A 463 30.30 25.74 -43.32
N ALA A 464 30.55 27.04 -43.20
CA ALA A 464 30.10 28.04 -44.14
C ALA A 464 30.71 27.75 -45.52
N VAL A 465 29.86 27.23 -46.42
CA VAL A 465 30.13 27.17 -47.85
C VAL A 465 29.82 28.56 -48.43
N HIS A 466 30.86 29.36 -48.70
CA HIS A 466 30.73 30.49 -49.62
C HIS A 466 31.93 30.60 -50.57
N ALA A 467 31.57 30.48 -51.84
CA ALA A 467 32.07 31.19 -53.01
C ALA A 467 33.50 30.91 -53.50
N THR A 468 33.58 29.87 -54.32
CA THR A 468 34.39 29.84 -55.55
C THR A 468 34.13 31.11 -56.38
N THR A 469 35.16 31.92 -56.64
CA THR A 469 35.16 32.91 -57.73
C THR A 469 36.21 32.48 -58.75
N SER A 470 35.78 32.39 -60.00
CA SER A 470 36.53 31.91 -61.16
C SER A 470 37.70 32.82 -61.57
N PRO A 471 38.69 32.28 -62.31
CA PRO A 471 39.85 33.01 -62.80
C PRO A 471 39.54 33.82 -64.07
N SER A 472 40.07 35.04 -64.15
CA SER A 472 40.09 35.85 -65.38
C SER A 472 41.42 35.68 -66.10
N VAL A 473 41.33 35.35 -67.38
CA VAL A 473 42.37 35.08 -68.39
C VAL A 473 42.90 36.42 -68.97
N PRO A 474 44.11 36.46 -69.59
CA PRO A 474 44.99 37.62 -69.62
C PRO A 474 44.78 38.52 -70.84
N ASN A 475 45.35 39.72 -70.79
CA ASN A 475 45.69 40.48 -71.99
C ASN A 475 47.02 41.20 -71.78
N GLY A 476 47.89 41.07 -72.78
CA GLY A 476 49.30 41.44 -72.69
C GLY A 476 49.67 42.81 -73.27
N SER A 477 50.98 42.88 -73.52
CA SER A 477 51.73 43.76 -74.40
C SER A 477 51.97 45.23 -74.02
N THR A 478 53.27 45.53 -74.12
CA THR A 478 54.01 46.80 -74.31
C THR A 478 54.22 47.73 -73.13
#